data_AF-A0A356QEX3-F1
#
_entry.id   AF-A0A356QEX3-F1
#
_cell.length_a   1.000
_cell.length_b   1.000
_cell.length_c   1.000
_cell.angle_alpha   90.00
_cell.angle_beta   90.00
_cell.angle_gamma   90.00
#
_symmetry.space_group_name_H-M   'P 1'
#
loop_
_entity.id
_entity.type
_entity.pdbx_description
1 polymer ?
#
loop_
_entity_poly.entity_id
_entity_poly.type
_entity_poly.pdbx_seq_one_letter_code
_entity_poly.pdbx_strand_id
1 'polypeptide(L)' 'MSTALEHPTYNYKVVRQFAIMTVVWGIVGMALGVILASQLVWPQLNLGLPWTSFGRLRPLHTNAVIFA' A
#
# COMPACT_ATOMS: atom_id res chain seq x y z
N MET A 1 -31.55 17.97 -38.21
CA MET A 1 -31.03 16.79 -37.50
C MET A 1 -30.05 17.28 -36.45
N SER A 2 -30.42 17.22 -35.17
CA SER A 2 -29.50 17.54 -34.08
C SER A 2 -28.57 16.35 -33.90
N THR A 3 -27.31 16.48 -34.30
CA THR A 3 -26.26 15.48 -34.05
C THR A 3 -25.91 15.55 -32.57
N ALA A 4 -26.56 14.73 -31.74
CA ALA A 4 -26.12 14.50 -30.38
C ALA A 4 -24.69 13.96 -30.45
N LEU A 5 -23.73 14.67 -29.85
CA LEU A 5 -22.36 14.19 -29.76
C LEU A 5 -22.36 12.96 -28.85
N GLU A 6 -22.13 11.78 -29.43
CA GLU A 6 -21.98 10.56 -28.68
C GLU A 6 -20.75 10.70 -27.78
N HIS A 7 -20.94 10.66 -26.46
CA HIS A 7 -19.83 10.80 -25.53
C HIS A 7 -19.05 9.48 -25.49
N PRO A 8 -17.72 9.50 -25.67
CA PRO A 8 -16.94 8.27 -25.63
C PRO A 8 -17.01 7.64 -24.23
N THR A 9 -17.33 6.35 -24.17
CA THR A 9 -17.35 5.59 -22.92
C THR A 9 -15.95 5.14 -22.55
N TYR A 10 -15.40 5.65 -21.45
CA TYR A 10 -14.08 5.24 -20.95
C TYR A 10 -14.12 3.87 -20.26
N ASN A 11 -13.05 3.09 -20.43
CA ASN A 11 -12.89 1.82 -19.71
C ASN A 11 -12.44 2.06 -18.27
N TYR A 12 -13.39 2.08 -17.33
CA TYR A 12 -13.10 2.23 -15.90
C TYR A 12 -12.78 0.95 -15.15
N LYS A 13 -12.71 -0.21 -15.82
CA LYS A 13 -12.45 -1.49 -15.15
C LYS A 13 -11.11 -1.47 -14.41
N VAL A 14 -10.05 -1.08 -15.11
CA VAL A 14 -8.68 -1.02 -14.58
C VAL A 14 -8.55 0.07 -13.52
N VAL A 15 -9.13 1.25 -13.76
CA VAL A 15 -9.14 2.36 -12.80
C VAL A 15 -9.76 1.93 -11.46
N ARG A 16 -10.91 1.24 -11.50
CA ARG A 16 -11.57 0.75 -10.29
C ARG A 16 -10.72 -0.29 -9.57
N GLN A 17 -10.11 -1.22 -10.31
CA GLN A 17 -9.25 -2.25 -9.73
C GLN A 17 -8.04 -1.65 -9.02
N PHE A 18 -7.33 -0.72 -9.68
CA PHE A 18 -6.18 -0.05 -9.07
C PHE A 18 -6.60 0.84 -7.90
N ALA A 19 -7.69 1.60 -8.00
CA ALA A 19 -8.16 2.43 -6.90
C ALA A 19 -8.45 1.61 -5.63
N ILE A 20 -9.07 0.43 -5.78
CA ILE A 20 -9.31 -0.48 -4.65
C ILE A 20 -7.97 -1.02 -4.11
N MET A 21 -7.07 -1.48 -4.99
CA MET A 21 -5.78 -2.01 -4.56
C MET A 21 -4.88 -0.96 -3.89
N THR A 22 -4.92 0.31 -4.32
CA THR A 22 -4.21 1.41 -3.68
C THR A 22 -4.67 1.62 -2.24
N VAL A 23 -5.97 1.49 -1.95
CA VAL A 23 -6.47 1.58 -0.58
C VAL A 23 -5.99 0.39 0.26
N VAL A 24 -6.04 -0.82 -0.30
CA VAL A 24 -5.55 -2.04 0.37
C VAL A 24 -4.07 -1.92 0.72
N TRP A 25 -3.22 -1.57 -0.26
CA TRP A 25 -1.79 -1.42 -0.04
C TRP A 25 -1.44 -0.21 0.81
N GLY A 26 -2.19 0.88 0.72
CA GLY A 26 -2.07 2.02 1.61
C GLY A 26 -2.27 1.61 3.09
N ILE A 27 -3.28 0.79 3.39
CA ILE A 27 -3.49 0.28 4.75
C ILE A 27 -2.34 -0.64 5.17
N VAL A 28 -1.94 -1.60 4.32
CA VAL A 28 -0.85 -2.54 4.63
C VAL A 28 0.47 -1.82 4.86
N GLY A 29 0.84 -0.89 3.98
CA GLY A 29 2.05 -0.09 4.06
C GLY A 29 2.08 0.76 5.32
N MET A 30 1.00 1.49 5.64
CA MET A 30 0.93 2.33 6.83
C MET A 30 0.92 1.50 8.14
N ALA A 31 0.23 0.37 8.17
CA ALA A 31 0.24 -0.53 9.33
C ALA A 31 1.64 -1.10 9.61
N LEU A 32 2.38 -1.51 8.57
CA LEU A 32 3.79 -1.89 8.71
C LEU A 32 4.63 -0.73 9.27
N GLY A 33 4.35 0.50 8.86
CA GLY A 33 5.01 1.70 9.39
C GLY A 33 4.81 1.85 10.90
N VAL A 34 3.58 1.64 11.40
CA VAL A 34 3.26 1.69 12.84
C VAL A 34 3.98 0.57 13.61
N ILE A 35 4.04 -0.64 13.05
CA ILE A 35 4.78 -1.76 13.67
C ILE A 35 6.26 -1.43 13.77
N LEU A 36 6.88 -0.94 12.69
CA LEU A 36 8.28 -0.56 12.65
C LEU A 36 8.60 0.61 13.60
N ALA A 37 7.72 1.61 13.68
CA ALA A 37 7.85 2.71 14.64
C ALA A 37 7.79 2.18 16.09
N SER A 38 6.92 1.21 16.36
CA SER A 38 6.84 0.55 17.66
C SER A 38 8.10 -0.25 17.99
N GLN A 39 8.74 -0.90 17.01
CA GLN A 39 10.01 -1.60 17.20
C GLN A 39 11.18 -0.66 17.57
N LEU A 40 11.11 0.62 17.18
CA LEU A 40 12.11 1.62 17.59
C LEU A 40 11.94 2.03 19.05
N VAL A 41 10.71 2.08 19.56
CA VAL A 41 10.42 2.41 20.97
C VAL A 41 10.61 1.19 21.87
N TRP A 42 10.16 0.02 21.43
CA TRP A 42 10.24 -1.24 22.16
C TRP A 42 10.95 -2.31 21.31
N PRO A 43 12.30 -2.44 21.43
CA PRO A 43 13.09 -3.39 20.63
C PRO A 43 12.67 -4.86 20.78
N GLN A 44 12.00 -5.23 21.87
CA GLN A 44 11.47 -6.57 22.13
C GLN A 44 10.46 -7.01 21.06
N LEU A 45 9.79 -6.07 20.39
CA LEU A 45 8.86 -6.34 19.27
C LEU A 45 9.56 -6.85 18.00
N ASN A 46 10.89 -6.95 17.98
CA ASN A 46 11.61 -7.70 16.94
C ASN A 46 11.48 -9.22 17.11
N LEU A 47 11.00 -9.71 18.26
CA LEU A 47 10.73 -11.12 18.58
C LEU A 47 11.94 -12.07 18.48
N GLY A 48 13.15 -11.54 18.26
CA GLY A 48 14.36 -12.35 18.04
C GLY A 48 14.35 -13.17 16.73
N LEU A 49 13.35 -12.98 15.86
CA LEU A 49 13.26 -13.70 14.59
C LEU A 49 13.90 -12.87 13.46
N PRO A 50 14.57 -13.52 12.50
CA PRO A 50 15.28 -12.79 11.46
C PRO A 50 14.34 -12.03 10.51
N TRP A 51 13.14 -12.56 10.21
CA TRP A 51 12.17 -11.92 9.30
C TRP A 51 11.33 -10.80 9.93
N THR A 52 11.21 -10.75 11.26
CA THR A 52 10.53 -9.65 11.96
C THR A 52 11.48 -8.54 12.41
N SER A 53 12.77 -8.65 12.09
CA SER A 53 13.75 -7.61 12.44
C SER A 53 13.49 -6.30 11.69
N PHE A 54 13.62 -5.18 12.39
CA PHE A 54 13.44 -3.83 11.84
C PHE A 54 14.23 -3.61 10.55
N GLY A 55 15.48 -4.10 10.50
CA GLY A 55 16.35 -3.96 9.33
C GLY A 55 15.80 -4.63 8.06
N ARG A 56 15.06 -5.74 8.18
CA ARG A 56 14.45 -6.43 7.03
C ARG A 56 13.04 -5.95 6.72
N LEU A 57 12.27 -5.60 7.74
CA LEU A 57 10.90 -5.09 7.57
C LEU A 57 10.87 -3.65 7.04
N ARG A 58 11.89 -2.83 7.29
CA ARG A 58 11.93 -1.44 6.79
C ARG A 58 11.91 -1.34 5.26
N PRO A 59 12.77 -2.05 4.50
CA PRO A 59 12.65 -2.09 3.05
C PRO A 59 11.30 -2.59 2.55
N LEU A 60 10.67 -3.54 3.26
CA LEU A 60 9.32 -4.02 2.92
C LEU A 60 8.28 -2.90 3.07
N HIS A 61 8.28 -2.17 4.19
CA HIS A 61 7.40 -1.02 4.40
C HIS A 61 7.57 0.06 3.32
N THR A 62 8.81 0.44 3.03
CA THR A 62 9.08 1.48 2.01
C THR A 62 8.61 1.05 0.62
N ASN A 63 8.83 -0.21 0.23
CA ASN A 63 8.32 -0.69 -1.06
C ASN A 63 6.79 -0.77 -1.09
N ALA A 64 6.17 -1.29 -0.03
CA ALA A 64 4.72 -1.43 0.06
C ALA A 64 3.99 -0.07 0.09
N VAL A 65 4.60 0.98 0.62
CA VAL A 65 3.97 2.30 0.69
C VAL A 65 4.20 3.15 -0.57
N ILE A 66 5.28 2.90 -1.32
CA ILE A 66 5.65 3.69 -2.51
C ILE A 66 5.17 3.03 -3.81
N PHE A 67 5.27 1.70 -3.94
CA PHE A 67 5.13 1.02 -5.23
C PHE A 67 3.92 0.09 -5.34
N ALA A 68 3.32 -0.33 -4.21
CA ALA A 68 2.19 -1.25 -4.20
C ALA A 68 0.85 -0.50 -4.19
#